data_AF-T1JHM1-F1
#
_entry.id   AF-T1JHM1-F1
#
_cell.length_a   1.000
_cell.length_b   1.000
_cell.length_c   1.000
_cell.angle_alpha   90.00
_cell.angle_beta   90.00
_cell.angle_gamma   90.00
#
_symmetry.space_group_name_H-M   'P 1'
#
loop_
_entity.id
_entity.type
_entity.pdbx_description
1 polymer ?
#
loop_
_entity_poly.entity_id
_entity_poly.type
_entity_poly.pdbx_seq_one_letter_code
_entity_poly.pdbx_strand_id
1 'polypeptide(L)'
;MEDFLRESKNKLENLTNVKKVHVILGSEACDLDSAVSTLVYAYFLQQICRDSNEIFLPVLNILRKDFRLKTEVTYYLDENHIDSTNILFKNEIDLKNLFKIGKLQLILVDHHTLSKEDIVLHPVIEEIIDHHRCVEKFTLKDCSAIFEMVGSCATLIAAKILACDSSFFNYQLANLLYGAVLLDTVCLDDKAGRVTEKDKQMLAKLEEYLPDVNRRVIFEKLQTAKMDITGLSTDESLRKDMKVVSNNSVRIGVSSLPVLIDKFATKIATIDDLHKFTAENNFHILVMMGMTVNETTGTVKRQLGIYSVNATCKQQVADFLVAATDMKLEFFDLDIPTLSVFRQGNTLASRKMILPLLEEYLAGYENVTEQPGNTKGRPSELSNHRDRNSSTNEDFNDFDPFESVDSVVFTPPNGITVSSSGNFLGVGDPLSLPLSSQNSSNQNSCPYTPQNSYADSDFGAEAFPKQLLPSFNSREMMEKIEIKRGKLRGYDGEVAQENYPFTPKNSFVDSSFDSYAAAVALDSDTLLQKWNENQAHSDMDARGCTNGTDNGAKPEENGDDKRLVVK
;
A
#
# COMPACT_ATOMS: atom_id res chain seq x y z
N MET A 1 23.54 -14.68 15.11
CA MET A 1 23.15 -13.68 14.09
C MET A 1 24.27 -12.69 13.80
N GLU A 2 24.69 -11.86 14.76
CA GLU A 2 25.57 -10.70 14.53
C GLU A 2 26.82 -10.92 13.66
N ASP A 3 27.61 -11.95 13.93
CA ASP A 3 28.84 -12.20 13.16
C ASP A 3 28.57 -12.41 11.67
N PHE A 4 27.44 -13.04 11.32
CA PHE A 4 27.00 -13.22 9.94
C PHE A 4 26.53 -11.92 9.30
N LEU A 5 25.82 -11.04 10.02
CA LEU A 5 25.40 -9.74 9.47
C LEU A 5 26.62 -8.86 9.19
N ARG A 6 27.55 -8.80 10.15
CA ARG A 6 28.82 -8.08 10.02
C ARG A 6 29.68 -8.64 8.87
N GLU A 7 29.77 -9.96 8.73
CA GLU A 7 30.47 -10.60 7.61
C GLU A 7 29.78 -10.35 6.25
N SER A 8 28.44 -10.40 6.22
CA SER A 8 27.64 -10.09 5.03
C SER A 8 27.90 -8.67 4.52
N LYS A 9 27.99 -7.70 5.44
CA LYS A 9 28.33 -6.32 5.12
C LYS A 9 29.78 -6.16 4.63
N ASN A 10 30.74 -6.82 5.28
CA ASN A 10 32.14 -6.82 4.84
C ASN A 10 32.33 -7.47 3.45
N LYS A 11 31.46 -8.39 3.04
CA LYS A 11 31.50 -9.04 1.72
C LYS A 11 31.03 -8.16 0.56
N LEU A 12 30.36 -7.01 0.81
CA LEU A 12 29.87 -6.11 -0.24
C LEU A 12 30.95 -5.62 -1.21
N GLU A 13 32.17 -5.39 -0.72
CA GLU A 13 33.29 -4.92 -1.57
C GLU A 13 33.80 -6.02 -2.53
N ASN A 14 33.45 -7.29 -2.27
CA ASN A 14 34.03 -8.46 -2.93
C ASN A 14 32.98 -9.35 -3.63
N LEU A 15 31.75 -8.86 -3.85
CA LEU A 15 30.67 -9.59 -4.54
C LEU A 15 31.03 -10.02 -5.98
N THR A 16 32.00 -9.36 -6.59
CA THR A 16 32.55 -9.74 -7.90
C THR A 16 33.39 -11.02 -7.87
N ASN A 17 33.88 -11.44 -6.71
CA ASN A 17 34.77 -12.60 -6.54
C ASN A 17 34.01 -13.92 -6.25
N VAL A 18 32.79 -13.85 -5.71
CA VAL A 18 31.93 -15.02 -5.47
C VAL A 18 31.25 -15.53 -6.75
N LYS A 19 30.80 -16.79 -6.76
CA LYS A 19 30.13 -17.46 -7.90
C LYS A 19 28.67 -17.02 -8.02
N LYS A 20 27.94 -16.97 -6.90
CA LYS A 20 26.58 -16.42 -6.80
C LYS A 20 26.43 -15.51 -5.58
N VAL A 21 25.50 -14.57 -5.67
CA VAL A 21 25.01 -13.74 -4.57
C VAL A 21 23.51 -13.99 -4.44
N HIS A 22 23.10 -14.69 -3.40
CA HIS A 22 21.71 -14.95 -3.06
C HIS A 22 21.22 -13.81 -2.16
N VAL A 23 20.26 -13.02 -2.65
CA VAL A 23 19.68 -11.93 -1.87
C VAL A 23 18.33 -12.38 -1.35
N ILE A 24 18.16 -12.36 -0.03
CA ILE A 24 16.86 -12.54 0.62
C ILE A 24 16.27 -11.14 0.79
N LEU A 25 15.09 -10.93 0.24
CA LEU A 25 14.41 -9.64 0.18
C LEU A 25 13.02 -9.75 0.80
N GLY A 26 12.73 -8.93 1.81
CA GLY A 26 11.39 -8.76 2.39
C GLY A 26 10.51 -7.82 1.58
N SER A 27 9.27 -7.58 2.00
CA SER A 27 8.39 -6.61 1.33
C SER A 27 8.89 -5.16 1.48
N GLU A 28 8.48 -4.27 0.57
CA GLU A 28 8.73 -2.82 0.69
C GLU A 28 7.97 -2.18 1.87
N ALA A 29 7.05 -2.91 2.53
CA ALA A 29 6.47 -2.47 3.80
C ALA A 29 7.49 -2.58 4.94
N CYS A 30 8.39 -3.57 4.91
CA CYS A 30 9.47 -3.80 5.88
C CYS A 30 9.02 -3.61 7.34
N ASP A 31 7.91 -4.24 7.69
CA ASP A 31 7.45 -4.47 9.05
C ASP A 31 8.26 -5.60 9.72
N LEU A 32 7.79 -6.05 10.89
CA LEU A 32 8.53 -7.01 11.71
C LEU A 32 8.66 -8.37 11.04
N ASP A 33 7.62 -8.85 10.35
CA ASP A 33 7.68 -10.14 9.66
C ASP A 33 8.64 -10.08 8.47
N SER A 34 8.41 -9.17 7.52
CA SER A 34 9.32 -8.93 6.40
C SER A 34 10.79 -8.82 6.83
N ALA A 35 11.07 -8.09 7.91
CA ALA A 35 12.44 -7.92 8.41
C ALA A 35 13.01 -9.17 9.08
N VAL A 36 12.26 -9.81 9.99
CA VAL A 36 12.70 -11.02 10.71
C VAL A 36 12.83 -12.21 9.76
N SER A 37 11.82 -12.47 8.92
CA SER A 37 11.83 -13.53 7.91
C SER A 37 13.04 -13.39 6.99
N THR A 38 13.39 -12.16 6.59
CA THR A 38 14.61 -11.87 5.80
C THR A 38 15.89 -12.24 6.56
N LEU A 39 16.06 -11.73 7.78
CA LEU A 39 17.28 -11.91 8.57
C LEU A 39 17.50 -13.38 8.97
N VAL A 40 16.47 -14.03 9.50
CA VAL A 40 16.55 -15.42 10.00
C VAL A 40 16.70 -16.42 8.87
N TYR A 41 16.00 -16.23 7.74
CA TYR A 41 16.12 -17.17 6.61
C TYR A 41 17.45 -17.04 5.88
N ALA A 42 17.99 -15.83 5.69
CA ALA A 42 19.33 -15.65 5.14
C ALA A 42 20.42 -16.29 6.02
N TYR A 43 20.33 -16.12 7.35
CA TYR A 43 21.24 -16.76 8.29
C TYR A 43 21.17 -18.29 8.22
N PHE A 44 19.95 -18.85 8.16
CA PHE A 44 19.73 -20.30 7.99
C PHE A 44 20.39 -20.84 6.71
N LEU A 45 20.10 -20.22 5.56
CA LEU A 45 20.68 -20.62 4.28
C LEU A 45 22.21 -20.56 4.30
N GLN A 46 22.79 -19.54 4.94
CA GLN A 46 24.24 -19.43 5.06
C GLN A 46 24.86 -20.53 5.94
N GLN A 47 24.17 -21.03 6.96
CA GLN A 47 24.66 -22.14 7.79
C GLN A 47 24.57 -23.49 7.09
N ILE A 48 23.52 -23.75 6.28
CA ILE A 48 23.38 -25.03 5.57
C ILE A 48 24.16 -25.09 4.25
N CYS A 49 24.57 -23.94 3.70
CA CYS A 49 25.36 -23.87 2.47
C CYS A 49 26.75 -24.52 2.65
N ARG A 50 27.19 -25.26 1.63
CA ARG A 50 28.50 -25.94 1.60
C ARG A 50 29.45 -25.43 0.51
N ASP A 51 28.98 -24.56 -0.39
CA ASP A 51 29.83 -23.92 -1.41
C ASP A 51 30.31 -22.57 -0.86
N SER A 52 31.61 -22.45 -0.54
CA SER A 52 32.20 -21.20 -0.06
C SER A 52 32.21 -20.06 -1.10
N ASN A 53 31.79 -20.35 -2.33
CA ASN A 53 31.64 -19.38 -3.41
C ASN A 53 30.19 -18.88 -3.57
N GLU A 54 29.24 -19.33 -2.74
CA GLU A 54 27.86 -18.84 -2.74
C GLU A 54 27.54 -18.21 -1.37
N ILE A 55 26.98 -16.99 -1.39
CA ILE A 55 26.73 -16.19 -0.18
C ILE A 55 25.27 -15.76 -0.10
N PHE A 56 24.75 -15.63 1.12
CA PHE A 56 23.37 -15.26 1.39
C PHE A 56 23.33 -13.92 2.12
N LEU A 57 22.70 -12.92 1.52
CA LEU A 57 22.65 -11.54 2.02
C LEU A 57 21.20 -11.18 2.39
N PRO A 58 20.89 -10.90 3.67
CA PRO A 58 19.60 -10.35 4.07
C PRO A 58 19.55 -8.86 3.73
N VAL A 59 18.59 -8.44 2.91
CA VAL A 59 18.43 -7.05 2.50
C VAL A 59 17.04 -6.55 2.89
N LEU A 60 16.99 -5.55 3.76
CA LEU A 60 15.74 -4.87 4.08
C LEU A 60 15.33 -3.96 2.92
N ASN A 61 14.13 -4.15 2.39
CA ASN A 61 13.64 -3.60 1.12
C ASN A 61 13.19 -2.12 1.22
N ILE A 62 13.90 -1.34 2.04
CA ILE A 62 13.69 0.10 2.29
C ILE A 62 15.05 0.83 2.28
N LEU A 63 15.02 2.16 2.30
CA LEU A 63 16.23 2.98 2.42
C LEU A 63 16.71 3.00 3.89
N ARG A 64 18.03 2.98 4.15
CA ARG A 64 18.58 3.01 5.52
C ARG A 64 18.04 4.21 6.33
N LYS A 65 17.87 5.37 5.71
CA LYS A 65 17.33 6.58 6.35
C LYS A 65 15.90 6.40 6.89
N ASP A 66 15.13 5.48 6.33
CA ASP A 66 13.72 5.24 6.66
C ASP A 66 13.55 4.03 7.60
N PHE A 67 14.62 3.30 7.92
CA PHE A 67 14.59 2.20 8.89
C PHE A 67 14.13 2.66 10.28
N ARG A 68 14.50 3.88 10.70
CA ARG A 68 14.09 4.48 11.98
C ARG A 68 12.57 4.68 12.11
N LEU A 69 11.83 4.65 11.00
CA LEU A 69 10.37 4.70 11.01
C LEU A 69 9.74 3.37 11.44
N LYS A 70 10.48 2.26 11.31
CA LYS A 70 10.07 0.91 11.66
C LYS A 70 10.36 0.64 13.13
N THR A 71 9.79 1.48 14.00
CA THR A 71 10.06 1.52 15.45
C THR A 71 9.82 0.18 16.14
N GLU A 72 8.84 -0.60 15.68
CA GLU A 72 8.62 -2.00 16.09
C GLU A 72 9.78 -2.93 15.72
N VAL A 73 10.39 -2.73 14.55
CA VAL A 73 11.54 -3.52 14.07
C VAL A 73 12.82 -3.08 14.77
N THR A 74 13.09 -1.79 14.88
CA THR A 74 14.29 -1.29 15.60
C THR A 74 14.27 -1.76 17.04
N TYR A 75 13.15 -1.58 17.74
CA TYR A 75 12.97 -2.03 19.12
C TYR A 75 13.22 -3.54 19.28
N TYR A 76 12.65 -4.38 18.41
CA TYR A 76 12.77 -5.83 18.59
C TYR A 76 14.14 -6.38 18.18
N LEU A 77 14.84 -5.73 17.26
CA LEU A 77 16.23 -6.08 16.96
C LEU A 77 17.18 -5.64 18.09
N ASP A 78 16.97 -4.45 18.68
CA ASP A 78 17.74 -3.97 19.84
C ASP A 78 17.57 -4.90 21.07
N GLU A 79 16.32 -5.30 21.39
CA GLU A 79 16.01 -6.26 22.47
C GLU A 79 16.59 -7.66 22.21
N ASN A 80 16.79 -8.04 20.94
CA ASN A 80 17.47 -9.27 20.53
C ASN A 80 18.99 -9.11 20.31
N HIS A 81 19.54 -7.94 20.65
CA HIS A 81 20.96 -7.60 20.54
C HIS A 81 21.52 -7.73 19.10
N ILE A 82 20.76 -7.21 18.13
CA ILE A 82 21.15 -7.11 16.72
C ILE A 82 21.51 -5.66 16.40
N ASP A 83 22.72 -5.43 15.87
CA ASP A 83 23.21 -4.10 15.55
C ASP A 83 22.72 -3.67 14.16
N SER A 84 21.83 -2.68 14.13
CA SER A 84 21.29 -2.13 12.89
C SER A 84 22.34 -1.54 11.93
N THR A 85 23.56 -1.27 12.38
CA THR A 85 24.68 -0.88 11.51
C THR A 85 25.20 -2.04 10.66
N ASN A 86 25.04 -3.29 11.09
CA ASN A 86 25.46 -4.50 10.36
C ASN A 86 24.43 -4.98 9.32
N ILE A 87 23.15 -4.60 9.45
CA ILE A 87 22.07 -4.94 8.51
C ILE A 87 22.28 -4.24 7.16
N LEU A 88 21.88 -4.87 6.05
CA LEU A 88 21.91 -4.29 4.69
C LEU A 88 20.56 -3.75 4.25
N PHE A 89 20.57 -2.65 3.50
CA PHE A 89 19.38 -1.96 2.99
C PHE A 89 19.35 -1.90 1.46
N LYS A 90 18.17 -1.72 0.87
CA LYS A 90 17.93 -1.68 -0.60
C LYS A 90 18.88 -0.73 -1.34
N ASN A 91 19.29 0.37 -0.71
CA ASN A 91 20.20 1.37 -1.28
C ASN A 91 21.70 1.12 -1.05
N GLU A 92 22.08 0.02 -0.40
CA GLU A 92 23.48 -0.33 -0.07
C GLU A 92 24.04 -1.45 -0.96
N ILE A 93 23.23 -1.99 -1.88
CA ILE A 93 23.58 -3.10 -2.79
C ILE A 93 22.98 -2.89 -4.19
N ASP A 94 23.81 -2.90 -5.23
CA ASP A 94 23.33 -2.77 -6.62
C ASP A 94 22.87 -4.12 -7.19
N LEU A 95 21.63 -4.49 -6.85
CA LEU A 95 20.96 -5.68 -7.39
C LEU A 95 20.93 -5.70 -8.92
N LYS A 96 20.82 -4.52 -9.57
CA LYS A 96 20.70 -4.41 -11.03
C LYS A 96 22.05 -4.62 -11.71
N ASN A 97 23.16 -4.27 -11.07
CA ASN A 97 24.50 -4.67 -11.52
C ASN A 97 24.74 -6.17 -11.28
N LEU A 98 24.41 -6.71 -10.10
CA LEU A 98 24.55 -8.15 -9.81
C LEU A 98 23.76 -9.03 -10.79
N PHE A 99 22.58 -8.58 -11.21
CA PHE A 99 21.78 -9.19 -12.27
C PHE A 99 22.47 -9.10 -13.65
N LYS A 100 22.94 -7.91 -14.06
CA LYS A 100 23.65 -7.71 -15.34
C LYS A 100 24.91 -8.58 -15.48
N ILE A 101 25.64 -8.83 -14.39
CA ILE A 101 26.83 -9.70 -14.39
C ILE A 101 26.49 -11.19 -14.17
N GLY A 102 25.21 -11.56 -14.12
CA GLY A 102 24.75 -12.95 -14.01
C GLY A 102 25.02 -13.62 -12.66
N LYS A 103 25.18 -12.84 -11.58
CA LYS A 103 25.51 -13.37 -10.23
C LYS A 103 24.37 -13.31 -9.23
N LEU A 104 23.35 -12.48 -9.45
CA LEU A 104 22.18 -12.39 -8.56
C LEU A 104 21.32 -13.66 -8.65
N GLN A 105 20.97 -14.21 -7.49
CA GLN A 105 19.73 -14.97 -7.29
C GLN A 105 18.90 -14.23 -6.24
N LEU A 106 17.58 -14.34 -6.31
CA LEU A 106 16.66 -13.57 -5.49
C LEU A 106 15.66 -14.51 -4.80
N ILE A 107 15.57 -14.37 -3.48
CA ILE A 107 14.60 -15.06 -2.63
C ILE A 107 13.65 -14.00 -2.10
N LEU A 108 12.36 -14.13 -2.41
CA LEU A 108 11.34 -13.25 -1.86
C LEU A 108 10.73 -13.90 -0.62
N VAL A 109 10.71 -13.15 0.49
CA VAL A 109 9.96 -13.52 1.69
C VAL A 109 8.90 -12.47 1.97
N ASP A 110 7.75 -12.91 2.50
CA ASP A 110 6.63 -12.05 2.90
C ASP A 110 6.00 -11.19 1.77
N HIS A 111 6.37 -11.50 0.51
CA HIS A 111 5.75 -10.95 -0.70
C HIS A 111 6.12 -11.81 -1.92
N HIS A 112 5.38 -11.63 -3.01
CA HIS A 112 5.64 -12.28 -4.30
C HIS A 112 5.77 -11.33 -5.50
N THR A 113 5.47 -10.03 -5.32
CA THR A 113 5.45 -9.04 -6.40
C THR A 113 6.57 -8.01 -6.25
N LEU A 114 7.45 -7.92 -7.25
CA LEU A 114 8.46 -6.87 -7.31
C LEU A 114 7.84 -5.52 -7.72
N SER A 115 8.40 -4.41 -7.22
CA SER A 115 8.04 -3.07 -7.63
C SER A 115 8.42 -2.77 -9.08
N LYS A 116 7.82 -1.73 -9.68
CA LYS A 116 7.95 -1.40 -11.12
C LYS A 116 9.41 -1.15 -11.53
N GLU A 117 10.19 -0.64 -10.59
CA GLU A 117 11.60 -0.33 -10.70
C GLU A 117 12.46 -1.61 -10.78
N ASP A 118 12.04 -2.67 -10.09
CA ASP A 118 12.80 -3.90 -9.85
C ASP A 118 12.26 -5.12 -10.60
N ILE A 119 11.11 -5.01 -11.30
CA ILE A 119 10.49 -6.08 -12.11
C ILE A 119 11.46 -6.75 -13.12
N VAL A 120 12.51 -6.05 -13.54
CA VAL A 120 13.60 -6.59 -14.38
C VAL A 120 14.37 -7.74 -13.72
N LEU A 121 14.33 -7.86 -12.39
CA LEU A 121 14.98 -8.91 -11.60
C LEU A 121 14.13 -10.19 -11.50
N HIS A 122 12.86 -10.17 -11.93
CA HIS A 122 11.96 -11.33 -11.89
C HIS A 122 12.55 -12.63 -12.52
N PRO A 123 13.38 -12.61 -13.57
CA PRO A 123 13.98 -13.83 -14.14
C PRO A 123 15.02 -14.53 -13.26
N VAL A 124 15.45 -13.95 -12.13
CA VAL A 124 16.39 -14.57 -11.17
C VAL A 124 15.76 -14.85 -9.79
N ILE A 125 14.44 -14.83 -9.68
CA ILE A 125 13.75 -15.33 -8.49
C ILE A 125 13.88 -16.86 -8.46
N GLU A 126 14.55 -17.39 -7.43
CA GLU A 126 14.76 -18.83 -7.22
C GLU A 126 13.81 -19.42 -6.18
N GLU A 127 13.36 -18.62 -5.20
CA GLU A 127 12.37 -19.02 -4.21
C GLU A 127 11.44 -17.86 -3.80
N ILE A 128 10.17 -18.18 -3.56
CA ILE A 128 9.17 -17.31 -2.93
C ILE A 128 8.60 -18.03 -1.70
N ILE A 129 8.55 -17.36 -0.55
CA ILE A 129 7.85 -17.82 0.66
C ILE A 129 6.92 -16.69 1.12
N ASP A 130 5.61 -16.88 0.96
CA ASP A 130 4.64 -15.82 1.21
C ASP A 130 3.33 -16.39 1.79
N HIS A 131 2.73 -15.63 2.70
CA HIS A 131 1.43 -15.93 3.30
C HIS A 131 0.27 -15.13 2.69
N HIS A 132 0.57 -14.15 1.82
CA HIS A 132 -0.42 -13.41 1.07
C HIS A 132 -1.08 -14.26 -0.03
N ARG A 133 -2.28 -13.84 -0.44
CA ARG A 133 -3.01 -14.46 -1.55
C ARG A 133 -2.29 -14.20 -2.88
N CYS A 134 -1.61 -15.22 -3.39
CA CYS A 134 -1.14 -15.25 -4.77
C CYS A 134 -2.33 -15.21 -5.74
N VAL A 135 -2.41 -14.15 -6.55
CA VAL A 135 -3.43 -13.99 -7.62
C VAL A 135 -2.85 -14.36 -8.99
N GLU A 136 -1.54 -14.23 -9.15
CA GLU A 136 -0.84 -14.52 -10.40
C GLU A 136 -0.56 -16.02 -10.58
N LYS A 137 -0.39 -16.44 -11.83
CA LYS A 137 0.10 -17.79 -12.15
C LYS A 137 1.58 -17.72 -12.47
N PHE A 138 2.42 -17.87 -11.44
CA PHE A 138 3.87 -17.96 -11.63
C PHE A 138 4.23 -19.11 -12.58
N THR A 139 4.65 -18.75 -13.79
CA THR A 139 5.17 -19.67 -14.82
C THR A 139 6.71 -19.73 -14.80
N LEU A 140 7.31 -19.46 -13.63
CA LEU A 140 8.72 -19.71 -13.37
C LEU A 140 8.95 -21.22 -13.31
N LYS A 141 9.59 -21.77 -14.35
CA LYS A 141 9.87 -23.23 -14.46
C LYS A 141 10.78 -23.76 -13.35
N ASP A 142 11.61 -22.89 -12.79
CA ASP A 142 12.76 -23.26 -11.95
C ASP A 142 12.72 -22.58 -10.56
N CYS A 143 11.58 -22.00 -10.17
CA CYS A 143 11.39 -21.33 -8.88
C CYS A 143 10.66 -22.23 -7.88
N SER A 144 11.20 -22.34 -6.66
CA SER A 144 10.47 -22.87 -5.50
C SER A 144 9.41 -21.86 -5.05
N ALA A 145 8.20 -22.30 -4.70
CA ALA A 145 7.16 -21.39 -4.25
C ALA A 145 6.32 -22.02 -3.12
N ILE A 146 6.30 -21.34 -1.98
CA ILE A 146 5.46 -21.66 -0.82
C ILE A 146 4.44 -20.54 -0.67
N PHE A 147 3.19 -20.83 -1.02
CA PHE A 147 2.04 -19.96 -0.83
C PHE A 147 1.04 -20.63 0.09
N GLU A 148 0.92 -20.13 1.33
CA GLU A 148 0.04 -20.73 2.33
C GLU A 148 -0.55 -19.65 3.25
N MET A 149 -1.88 -19.54 3.25
CA MET A 149 -2.61 -18.50 3.99
C MET A 149 -2.53 -18.73 5.51
N VAL A 150 -1.43 -18.31 6.13
CA VAL A 150 -1.20 -18.29 7.59
C VAL A 150 -1.24 -16.86 8.15
N GLY A 151 -1.17 -16.69 9.46
CA GLY A 151 -1.18 -15.36 10.08
C GLY A 151 0.10 -14.54 9.86
N SER A 152 1.22 -15.19 9.55
CA SER A 152 2.54 -14.56 9.41
C SER A 152 3.49 -15.40 8.51
N CYS A 153 4.26 -14.77 7.63
CA CYS A 153 5.34 -15.40 6.87
C CYS A 153 6.39 -16.04 7.81
N ALA A 154 6.67 -15.46 8.98
CA ALA A 154 7.58 -16.04 9.97
C ALA A 154 7.12 -17.44 10.45
N THR A 155 5.83 -17.76 10.42
CA THR A 155 5.31 -19.13 10.64
C THR A 155 5.79 -20.10 9.55
N LEU A 156 5.86 -19.64 8.29
CA LEU A 156 6.36 -20.44 7.16
C LEU A 156 7.88 -20.64 7.24
N ILE A 157 8.63 -19.59 7.61
CA ILE A 157 10.07 -19.66 7.86
C ILE A 157 10.38 -20.63 9.01
N ALA A 158 9.69 -20.49 10.15
CA ALA A 158 9.83 -21.42 11.28
C ALA A 158 9.57 -22.88 10.87
N ALA A 159 8.47 -23.14 10.15
CA ALA A 159 8.10 -24.47 9.68
C ALA A 159 9.14 -25.07 8.71
N LYS A 160 9.66 -24.27 7.77
CA LYS A 160 10.65 -24.70 6.76
C LYS A 160 12.01 -25.01 7.39
N ILE A 161 12.46 -24.19 8.35
CA ILE A 161 13.70 -24.40 9.10
C ILE A 161 13.57 -25.67 9.96
N LEU A 162 12.53 -25.78 10.80
CA LEU A 162 12.32 -26.94 11.68
C LEU A 162 12.16 -28.27 10.93
N ALA A 163 11.69 -28.24 9.67
CA ALA A 163 11.59 -29.41 8.81
C ALA A 163 12.95 -29.85 8.20
N CYS A 164 13.95 -28.97 8.20
CA CYS A 164 15.28 -29.24 7.64
C CYS A 164 16.35 -29.46 8.73
N ASP A 165 16.32 -28.67 9.79
CA ASP A 165 17.18 -28.80 10.98
C ASP A 165 16.44 -28.32 12.24
N SER A 166 16.01 -29.26 13.07
CA SER A 166 15.37 -28.98 14.37
C SER A 166 16.35 -28.54 15.46
N SER A 167 17.67 -28.61 15.22
CA SER A 167 18.72 -28.14 16.14
C SER A 167 19.21 -26.73 15.85
N PHE A 168 18.76 -26.12 14.76
CA PHE A 168 19.18 -24.78 14.31
C PHE A 168 18.82 -23.65 15.29
N PHE A 169 17.69 -23.77 15.98
CA PHE A 169 17.17 -22.70 16.81
C PHE A 169 17.90 -22.55 18.15
N ASN A 170 18.19 -21.29 18.48
CA ASN A 170 18.57 -20.84 19.81
C ASN A 170 17.58 -19.74 20.25
N TYR A 171 17.71 -19.28 21.50
CA TYR A 171 16.84 -18.24 22.07
C TYR A 171 16.67 -17.02 21.16
N GLN A 172 17.76 -16.44 20.63
CA GLN A 172 17.72 -15.25 19.76
C GLN A 172 16.91 -15.52 18.50
N LEU A 173 17.19 -16.62 17.79
CA LEU A 173 16.54 -16.96 16.52
C LEU A 173 15.07 -17.33 16.71
N ALA A 174 14.75 -18.02 17.81
CA ALA A 174 13.39 -18.38 18.14
C ALA A 174 12.56 -17.15 18.53
N ASN A 175 13.10 -16.29 19.40
CA ASN A 175 12.44 -15.08 19.87
C ASN A 175 12.12 -14.14 18.69
N LEU A 176 13.06 -13.95 17.76
CA LEU A 176 12.85 -13.13 16.56
C LEU A 176 11.59 -13.56 15.78
N LEU A 177 11.49 -14.83 15.37
CA LEU A 177 10.30 -15.35 14.67
C LEU A 177 9.05 -15.30 15.55
N TYR A 178 9.19 -15.61 16.84
CA TYR A 178 8.10 -15.64 17.82
C TYR A 178 7.42 -14.26 17.96
N GLY A 179 8.19 -13.17 18.04
CA GLY A 179 7.67 -11.82 18.09
C GLY A 179 6.96 -11.37 16.81
N ALA A 180 7.49 -11.75 15.63
CA ALA A 180 6.83 -11.49 14.35
C ALA A 180 5.45 -12.17 14.28
N VAL A 181 5.39 -13.49 14.50
CA VAL A 181 4.12 -14.24 14.48
C VAL A 181 3.15 -13.69 15.53
N LEU A 182 3.60 -13.36 16.75
CA LEU A 182 2.74 -12.76 17.77
C LEU A 182 2.18 -11.39 17.37
N LEU A 183 2.93 -10.56 16.64
CA LEU A 183 2.48 -9.22 16.27
C LEU A 183 1.34 -9.27 15.24
N ASP A 184 1.46 -10.12 14.22
CA ASP A 184 0.49 -10.17 13.11
C ASP A 184 -0.68 -11.13 13.35
N THR A 185 -0.49 -12.15 14.19
CA THR A 185 -1.61 -12.95 14.75
C THR A 185 -2.34 -12.26 15.90
N VAL A 186 -1.91 -11.07 16.31
CA VAL A 186 -2.47 -10.30 17.44
C VAL A 186 -2.51 -11.14 18.73
N CYS A 187 -1.33 -11.67 19.11
CA CYS A 187 -1.14 -12.57 20.25
C CYS A 187 -1.98 -13.87 20.17
N LEU A 188 -2.19 -14.41 18.96
CA LEU A 188 -3.10 -15.53 18.68
C LEU A 188 -4.58 -15.29 19.04
N ASP A 189 -5.07 -14.05 18.97
CA ASP A 189 -6.51 -13.77 19.12
C ASP A 189 -7.28 -14.21 17.86
N ASP A 190 -8.00 -15.33 17.95
CA ASP A 190 -8.85 -15.86 16.89
C ASP A 190 -9.89 -14.82 16.39
N LYS A 191 -10.28 -13.82 17.22
CA LYS A 191 -11.20 -12.73 16.82
C LYS A 191 -10.59 -11.79 15.78
N ALA A 192 -9.26 -11.66 15.74
CA ALA A 192 -8.58 -10.89 14.70
C ALA A 192 -8.73 -11.53 13.30
N GLY A 193 -9.19 -12.79 13.24
CA GLY A 193 -9.48 -13.51 11.99
C GLY A 193 -8.26 -13.91 11.17
N ARG A 194 -7.05 -13.62 11.67
CA ARG A 194 -5.76 -13.86 11.01
C ARG A 194 -5.09 -15.17 11.41
N VAL A 195 -5.49 -15.75 12.55
CA VAL A 195 -4.81 -16.88 13.18
C VAL A 195 -5.12 -18.19 12.46
N THR A 196 -4.10 -19.02 12.26
CA THR A 196 -4.28 -20.42 11.85
C THR A 196 -3.73 -21.41 12.86
N GLU A 197 -4.13 -22.66 12.72
CA GLU A 197 -3.61 -23.78 13.51
C GLU A 197 -2.09 -23.98 13.30
N LYS A 198 -1.54 -23.59 12.15
CA LYS A 198 -0.09 -23.66 11.90
C LYS A 198 0.67 -22.59 12.67
N ASP A 199 0.13 -21.37 12.81
CA ASP A 199 0.72 -20.33 13.66
C ASP A 199 0.76 -20.79 15.13
N LYS A 200 -0.35 -21.37 15.61
CA LYS A 200 -0.46 -21.98 16.95
C LYS A 200 0.60 -23.08 17.16
N GLN A 201 0.77 -23.97 16.19
CA GLN A 201 1.77 -25.05 16.23
C GLN A 201 3.22 -24.55 16.16
N MET A 202 3.53 -23.55 15.33
CA MET A 202 4.91 -23.05 15.23
C MET A 202 5.30 -22.20 16.44
N LEU A 203 4.42 -21.36 16.98
CA LEU A 203 4.68 -20.67 18.24
C LEU A 203 4.92 -21.65 19.38
N ALA A 204 4.14 -22.73 19.49
CA ALA A 204 4.34 -23.77 20.50
C ALA A 204 5.71 -24.47 20.39
N LYS A 205 6.25 -24.66 19.18
CA LYS A 205 7.61 -25.20 18.97
C LYS A 205 8.70 -24.18 19.27
N LEU A 206 8.49 -22.91 18.94
CA LEU A 206 9.43 -21.83 19.26
C LEU A 206 9.55 -21.64 20.79
N GLU A 207 8.47 -21.90 21.54
CA GLU A 207 8.46 -21.87 23.02
C GLU A 207 9.39 -22.92 23.67
N GLU A 208 9.69 -24.03 22.99
CA GLU A 208 10.67 -25.03 23.46
C GLU A 208 12.08 -24.43 23.63
N TYR A 209 12.37 -23.29 22.98
CA TYR A 209 13.64 -22.56 23.04
C TYR A 209 13.56 -21.26 23.88
N LEU A 210 12.40 -20.94 24.45
CA LEU A 210 12.10 -19.66 25.11
C LEU A 210 11.58 -19.86 26.55
N PRO A 211 12.47 -20.12 27.53
CA PRO A 211 12.06 -20.32 28.92
C PRO A 211 11.37 -19.08 29.51
N ASP A 212 10.36 -19.33 30.35
CA ASP A 212 9.55 -18.32 31.08
C ASP A 212 8.92 -17.22 30.20
N VAL A 213 8.74 -17.49 28.89
CA VAL A 213 8.22 -16.52 27.93
C VAL A 213 6.74 -16.21 28.15
N ASN A 214 6.37 -14.94 28.01
CA ASN A 214 4.99 -14.48 28.10
C ASN A 214 4.58 -13.78 26.80
N ARG A 215 3.75 -14.48 25.99
CA ARG A 215 3.16 -14.01 24.72
C ARG A 215 2.63 -12.58 24.81
N ARG A 216 1.82 -12.31 25.84
CA ARG A 216 1.10 -11.04 26.00
C ARG A 216 2.06 -9.89 26.29
N VAL A 217 3.08 -10.10 27.11
CA VAL A 217 4.10 -9.09 27.44
C VAL A 217 4.97 -8.75 26.23
N ILE A 218 5.38 -9.74 25.42
CA ILE A 218 6.12 -9.49 24.17
C ILE A 218 5.24 -8.75 23.17
N PHE A 219 3.98 -9.17 23.01
CA PHE A 219 3.02 -8.50 22.14
C PHE A 219 2.74 -7.05 22.57
N GLU A 220 2.52 -6.79 23.86
CA GLU A 220 2.28 -5.43 24.39
C GLU A 220 3.49 -4.51 24.18
N LYS A 221 4.70 -5.02 24.40
CA LYS A 221 5.96 -4.31 24.11
C LYS A 221 6.08 -3.96 22.62
N LEU A 222 5.91 -4.94 21.73
CA LEU A 222 5.94 -4.76 20.28
C LEU A 222 4.88 -3.78 19.80
N GLN A 223 3.65 -3.91 20.28
CA GLN A 223 2.55 -3.02 19.93
C GLN A 223 2.77 -1.59 20.45
N THR A 224 3.36 -1.43 21.64
CA THR A 224 3.77 -0.11 22.17
C THR A 224 4.82 0.52 21.25
N ALA A 225 5.88 -0.20 20.89
CA ALA A 225 6.91 0.28 19.97
C ALA A 225 6.34 0.60 18.58
N LYS A 226 5.39 -0.19 18.07
CA LYS A 226 4.68 0.04 16.80
C LYS A 226 3.89 1.35 16.79
N MET A 227 3.27 1.69 17.92
CA MET A 227 2.51 2.94 18.10
C MET A 227 3.39 4.14 18.49
N ASP A 228 4.65 3.93 18.88
CA ASP A 228 5.52 5.02 19.32
C ASP A 228 5.98 5.91 18.16
N ILE A 229 5.68 7.20 18.29
CA ILE A 229 6.15 8.28 17.41
C ILE A 229 6.83 9.40 18.21
N THR A 230 7.11 9.21 19.50
CA THR A 230 7.66 10.26 20.38
C THR A 230 9.01 10.76 19.87
N GLY A 231 9.94 9.84 19.59
CA GLY A 231 11.29 10.13 19.09
C GLY A 231 11.39 10.48 17.59
N LEU A 232 10.28 10.52 16.84
CA LEU A 232 10.23 10.90 15.43
C LEU A 232 9.95 12.40 15.26
N SER A 233 10.40 13.02 14.17
CA SER A 233 9.96 14.35 13.72
C SER A 233 8.55 14.33 13.12
N THR A 234 7.99 15.51 12.79
CA THR A 234 6.69 15.63 12.11
C THR A 234 6.68 14.89 10.75
N ASP A 235 7.72 15.08 9.94
CA ASP A 235 7.94 14.37 8.67
C ASP A 235 8.04 12.84 8.86
N GLU A 236 8.92 12.38 9.76
CA GLU A 236 9.09 10.95 10.03
C GLU A 236 7.76 10.31 10.52
N SER A 237 7.02 11.01 11.38
CA SER A 237 5.72 10.54 11.89
C SER A 237 4.70 10.40 10.75
N LEU A 238 4.65 11.37 9.82
CA LEU A 238 3.75 11.33 8.67
C LEU A 238 4.13 10.22 7.68
N ARG A 239 5.42 9.95 7.48
CA ARG A 239 5.91 8.91 6.54
C ARG A 239 5.85 7.48 7.08
N LYS A 240 5.82 7.27 8.42
CA LYS A 240 5.86 5.94 9.05
C LYS A 240 4.87 4.94 8.46
N ASP A 241 3.62 5.35 8.28
CA ASP A 241 2.59 4.58 7.60
C ASP A 241 1.83 5.43 6.58
N MET A 242 2.53 5.84 5.51
CA MET A 242 1.97 6.60 4.40
C MET A 242 1.69 5.73 3.18
N LYS A 243 0.58 6.01 2.47
CA LYS A 243 0.34 5.62 1.08
C LYS A 243 0.17 6.88 0.22
N VAL A 244 0.29 6.73 -1.10
CA VAL A 244 0.15 7.83 -2.06
C VAL A 244 -0.77 7.38 -3.18
N VAL A 245 -1.74 8.22 -3.51
CA VAL A 245 -2.60 8.06 -4.70
C VAL A 245 -2.45 9.30 -5.59
N SER A 246 -2.44 9.11 -6.90
CA SER A 246 -2.17 10.21 -7.84
C SER A 246 -2.67 9.93 -9.24
N ASN A 247 -3.20 10.96 -9.90
CA ASN A 247 -3.45 10.98 -11.34
C ASN A 247 -2.41 11.88 -12.05
N ASN A 248 -2.65 12.28 -13.29
CA ASN A 248 -1.69 13.09 -14.06
C ASN A 248 -1.52 14.55 -13.56
N SER A 249 -2.36 15.03 -12.65
CA SER A 249 -2.36 16.45 -12.20
C SER A 249 -2.38 16.63 -10.69
N VAL A 250 -2.79 15.64 -9.91
CA VAL A 250 -2.98 15.73 -8.46
C VAL A 250 -2.34 14.52 -7.78
N ARG A 251 -1.54 14.80 -6.74
CA ARG A 251 -0.86 13.79 -5.91
C ARG A 251 -1.30 13.95 -4.45
N ILE A 252 -1.87 12.91 -3.85
CA ILE A 252 -2.42 12.92 -2.50
C ILE A 252 -1.60 11.98 -1.61
N GLY A 253 -1.04 12.52 -0.52
CA GLY A 253 -0.45 11.72 0.55
C GLY A 253 -1.53 11.29 1.54
N VAL A 254 -1.54 10.02 1.94
CA VAL A 254 -2.50 9.46 2.91
C VAL A 254 -1.73 8.81 4.05
N SER A 255 -1.57 9.56 5.14
CA SER A 255 -0.81 9.17 6.34
C SER A 255 -1.74 8.61 7.41
N SER A 256 -1.42 7.42 7.95
CA SER A 256 -2.03 6.90 9.18
C SER A 256 -1.17 7.29 10.38
N LEU A 257 -1.80 7.70 11.49
CA LEU A 257 -1.14 8.15 12.72
C LEU A 257 -1.67 7.42 13.96
N PRO A 258 -0.80 6.97 14.89
CA PRO A 258 -1.18 6.25 16.12
C PRO A 258 -1.71 7.17 17.23
N VAL A 259 -2.03 8.42 16.90
CA VAL A 259 -2.61 9.45 17.76
C VAL A 259 -3.71 10.20 17.01
N LEU A 260 -4.66 10.80 17.73
CA LEU A 260 -5.64 11.72 17.14
C LEU A 260 -4.97 12.96 16.54
N ILE A 261 -5.61 13.58 15.55
CA ILE A 261 -5.09 14.75 14.81
C ILE A 261 -4.99 15.98 15.72
N ASP A 262 -5.93 16.16 16.66
CA ASP A 262 -5.87 17.21 17.68
C ASP A 262 -4.62 17.12 18.58
N LYS A 263 -4.22 15.91 18.97
CA LYS A 263 -2.97 15.63 19.68
C LYS A 263 -1.74 15.72 18.78
N PHE A 264 -1.85 15.33 17.51
CA PHE A 264 -0.75 15.48 16.56
C PHE A 264 -0.45 16.96 16.26
N ALA A 265 -1.49 17.81 16.23
CA ALA A 265 -1.36 19.24 16.02
C ALA A 265 -0.55 19.95 17.13
N THR A 266 -0.41 19.39 18.33
CA THR A 266 0.50 19.95 19.36
C THR A 266 1.97 19.57 19.15
N LYS A 267 2.25 18.62 18.26
CA LYS A 267 3.60 18.23 17.81
C LYS A 267 4.02 18.97 16.54
N ILE A 268 3.06 19.38 15.72
CA ILE A 268 3.28 20.31 14.59
C ILE A 268 3.74 21.65 15.17
N ALA A 269 5.01 22.00 15.00
CA ALA A 269 5.58 23.18 15.65
C ALA A 269 5.09 24.49 15.01
N THR A 270 4.81 24.43 13.71
CA THR A 270 4.22 25.50 12.90
C THR A 270 3.43 24.88 11.74
N ILE A 271 2.50 25.63 11.13
CA ILE A 271 1.85 25.21 9.86
C ILE A 271 2.90 24.96 8.76
N ASP A 272 4.05 25.62 8.86
CA ASP A 272 5.18 25.49 7.93
C ASP A 272 5.75 24.08 7.89
N ASP A 273 5.60 23.26 8.95
CA ASP A 273 5.97 21.83 8.92
C ASP A 273 5.16 21.08 7.84
N LEU A 274 3.84 21.30 7.78
CA LEU A 274 2.97 20.65 6.79
C LEU A 274 3.18 21.24 5.39
N HIS A 275 3.43 22.54 5.29
CA HIS A 275 3.76 23.20 4.02
C HIS A 275 5.06 22.65 3.44
N LYS A 276 6.12 22.59 4.26
CA LYS A 276 7.42 22.02 3.90
C LYS A 276 7.27 20.55 3.50
N PHE A 277 6.59 19.75 4.34
CA PHE A 277 6.39 18.32 4.07
C PHE A 277 5.67 18.07 2.73
N THR A 278 4.60 18.82 2.46
CA THR A 278 3.85 18.67 1.21
C THR A 278 4.65 19.16 0.00
N ALA A 279 5.39 20.27 0.11
CA ALA A 279 6.28 20.74 -0.93
C ALA A 279 7.42 19.75 -1.25
N GLU A 280 8.16 19.26 -0.23
CA GLU A 280 9.28 18.32 -0.42
C GLU A 280 8.85 16.98 -1.03
N ASN A 281 7.61 16.55 -0.80
CA ASN A 281 7.04 15.32 -1.36
C ASN A 281 6.14 15.53 -2.60
N ASN A 282 6.01 16.78 -3.08
CA ASN A 282 5.15 17.21 -4.19
C ASN A 282 3.65 16.86 -4.02
N PHE A 283 3.16 16.83 -2.77
CA PHE A 283 1.76 16.56 -2.45
C PHE A 283 0.89 17.81 -2.62
N HIS A 284 -0.22 17.64 -3.32
CA HIS A 284 -1.24 18.67 -3.53
C HIS A 284 -2.25 18.68 -2.38
N ILE A 285 -2.57 17.50 -1.83
CA ILE A 285 -3.36 17.31 -0.61
C ILE A 285 -2.63 16.30 0.29
N LEU A 286 -2.68 16.54 1.59
CA LEU A 286 -2.30 15.57 2.63
C LEU A 286 -3.55 15.21 3.45
N VAL A 287 -3.91 13.93 3.41
CA VAL A 287 -4.94 13.34 4.27
C VAL A 287 -4.25 12.62 5.43
N MET A 288 -4.65 12.94 6.65
CA MET A 288 -4.12 12.37 7.89
C MET A 288 -5.23 11.62 8.63
N MET A 289 -5.02 10.33 8.91
CA MET A 289 -5.94 9.48 9.67
C MET A 289 -5.39 9.24 11.08
N GLY A 290 -5.83 10.03 12.04
CA GLY A 290 -5.43 9.89 13.44
C GLY A 290 -6.36 8.97 14.20
N MET A 291 -5.82 8.04 14.99
CA MET A 291 -6.62 7.13 15.81
C MET A 291 -6.06 6.92 17.21
N THR A 292 -6.94 6.57 18.15
CA THR A 292 -6.56 6.07 19.49
C THR A 292 -7.52 5.00 19.93
N VAL A 293 -7.01 3.97 20.61
CA VAL A 293 -7.80 2.91 21.26
C VAL A 293 -7.75 3.13 22.78
N ASN A 294 -8.89 3.04 23.46
CA ASN A 294 -8.92 2.92 24.92
C ASN A 294 -8.99 1.43 25.28
N GLU A 295 -7.87 0.87 25.75
CA GLU A 295 -7.74 -0.55 26.11
C GLU A 295 -8.68 -0.98 27.25
N THR A 296 -9.01 -0.08 28.17
CA THR A 296 -9.91 -0.38 29.31
C THR A 296 -11.38 -0.47 28.90
N THR A 297 -11.79 0.24 27.84
CA THR A 297 -13.19 0.32 27.39
C THR A 297 -13.43 -0.22 25.98
N GLY A 298 -12.40 -0.78 25.35
CA GLY A 298 -12.40 -1.18 23.93
C GLY A 298 -12.72 -0.05 22.94
N THR A 299 -12.74 1.21 23.37
CA THR A 299 -13.32 2.29 22.58
C THR A 299 -12.29 2.89 21.62
N VAL A 300 -12.47 2.61 20.33
CA VAL A 300 -11.72 3.25 19.24
C VAL A 300 -12.27 4.67 19.01
N LYS A 301 -11.38 5.64 18.79
CA LYS A 301 -11.71 6.98 18.28
C LYS A 301 -10.85 7.28 17.05
N ARG A 302 -11.43 7.99 16.07
CA ARG A 302 -10.75 8.44 14.85
C ARG A 302 -11.01 9.91 14.56
N GLN A 303 -10.03 10.55 13.95
CA GLN A 303 -10.11 11.86 13.32
C GLN A 303 -9.49 11.81 11.93
N LEU A 304 -10.10 12.54 11.00
CA LEU A 304 -9.60 12.75 9.66
C LEU A 304 -9.18 14.21 9.49
N GLY A 305 -7.92 14.46 9.18
CA GLY A 305 -7.39 15.78 8.84
C GLY A 305 -7.14 15.89 7.33
N ILE A 306 -7.52 17.01 6.73
CA ILE A 306 -7.31 17.31 5.31
C ILE A 306 -6.57 18.64 5.21
N TYR A 307 -5.31 18.59 4.76
CA TYR A 307 -4.43 19.73 4.57
C TYR A 307 -4.15 19.97 3.08
N SER A 308 -4.18 21.23 2.65
CA SER A 308 -3.59 21.68 1.40
C SER A 308 -3.24 23.16 1.48
N VAL A 309 -2.21 23.56 0.75
CA VAL A 309 -1.87 24.98 0.50
C VAL A 309 -2.95 25.65 -0.36
N ASN A 310 -3.64 24.89 -1.21
CA ASN A 310 -4.76 25.38 -2.03
C ASN A 310 -6.09 25.13 -1.28
N ALA A 311 -6.72 26.20 -0.82
CA ALA A 311 -7.98 26.14 -0.08
C ALA A 311 -9.14 25.51 -0.89
N THR A 312 -9.18 25.70 -2.21
CA THR A 312 -10.18 25.07 -3.08
C THR A 312 -9.97 23.57 -3.17
N CYS A 313 -8.73 23.10 -3.37
CA CYS A 313 -8.41 21.67 -3.36
C CYS A 313 -8.69 21.02 -2.00
N LYS A 314 -8.39 21.72 -0.89
CA LYS A 314 -8.74 21.30 0.48
C LYS A 314 -10.25 21.08 0.61
N GLN A 315 -11.05 22.04 0.14
CA GLN A 315 -12.51 22.00 0.26
C GLN A 315 -13.13 20.93 -0.63
N GLN A 316 -12.69 20.79 -1.88
CA GLN A 316 -13.19 19.77 -2.81
C GLN A 316 -13.01 18.34 -2.28
N VAL A 317 -11.85 18.01 -1.72
CA VAL A 317 -11.59 16.69 -1.11
C VAL A 317 -12.38 16.53 0.20
N ALA A 318 -12.55 17.60 0.99
CA ALA A 318 -13.35 17.56 2.20
C ALA A 318 -14.84 17.32 1.90
N ASP A 319 -15.43 18.06 0.97
CA ASP A 319 -16.83 17.92 0.57
C ASP A 319 -17.11 16.52 0.01
N PHE A 320 -16.19 15.98 -0.81
CA PHE A 320 -16.30 14.61 -1.35
C PHE A 320 -16.28 13.55 -0.24
N LEU A 321 -15.34 13.63 0.71
CA LEU A 321 -15.22 12.66 1.80
C LEU A 321 -16.31 12.83 2.88
N VAL A 322 -16.93 14.00 3.00
CA VAL A 322 -18.12 14.24 3.84
C VAL A 322 -19.39 13.71 3.16
N ALA A 323 -19.49 13.78 1.83
CA ALA A 323 -20.59 13.21 1.07
C ALA A 323 -20.60 11.67 1.08
N ALA A 324 -19.44 11.03 1.31
CA ALA A 324 -19.33 9.58 1.52
C ALA A 324 -19.98 9.16 2.84
N THR A 325 -21.27 8.79 2.79
CA THR A 325 -22.13 8.48 3.95
C THR A 325 -21.53 7.45 4.93
N ASP A 326 -20.75 6.51 4.42
CA ASP A 326 -20.11 5.46 5.21
C ASP A 326 -19.04 5.99 6.17
N MET A 327 -18.45 7.15 5.90
CA MET A 327 -17.40 7.73 6.76
C MET A 327 -17.96 8.37 8.03
N LYS A 328 -19.18 8.92 7.95
CA LYS A 328 -19.87 9.68 9.02
C LYS A 328 -18.97 10.76 9.63
N LEU A 329 -18.53 11.71 8.80
CA LEU A 329 -17.64 12.80 9.20
C LEU A 329 -18.42 13.96 9.84
N GLU A 330 -18.08 14.29 11.08
CA GLU A 330 -18.55 15.49 11.78
C GLU A 330 -17.41 16.52 11.84
N PHE A 331 -17.63 17.77 11.45
CA PHE A 331 -16.57 18.79 11.52
C PHE A 331 -16.07 18.98 12.96
N PHE A 332 -14.75 19.05 13.12
CA PHE A 332 -14.09 19.25 14.39
C PHE A 332 -13.16 20.47 14.29
N ASP A 333 -13.58 21.54 14.96
CA ASP A 333 -12.92 22.84 14.87
C ASP A 333 -11.52 22.81 15.50
N LEU A 334 -10.55 23.29 14.75
CA LEU A 334 -9.17 23.58 15.17
C LEU A 334 -8.78 24.91 14.53
N ASP A 335 -8.09 25.75 15.30
CA ASP A 335 -7.64 27.10 14.91
C ASP A 335 -6.42 27.04 13.97
N ILE A 336 -6.57 26.33 12.84
CA ILE A 336 -5.52 26.02 11.85
C ILE A 336 -6.13 26.14 10.44
N PRO A 337 -6.19 27.34 9.82
CA PRO A 337 -7.00 27.59 8.62
C PRO A 337 -6.74 26.67 7.42
N THR A 338 -5.49 26.21 7.24
CA THR A 338 -5.07 25.30 6.16
C THR A 338 -5.39 23.82 6.40
N LEU A 339 -5.91 23.45 7.57
CA LEU A 339 -6.22 22.08 7.97
C LEU A 339 -7.69 21.96 8.39
N SER A 340 -8.50 21.27 7.60
CA SER A 340 -9.87 20.90 8.02
C SER A 340 -9.81 19.56 8.78
N VAL A 341 -10.35 19.49 10.00
CA VAL A 341 -10.41 18.24 10.78
C VAL A 341 -11.86 17.80 10.99
N PHE A 342 -12.06 16.49 11.02
CA PHE A 342 -13.34 15.85 11.24
C PHE A 342 -13.19 14.75 12.30
N ARG A 343 -14.19 14.60 13.17
CA ARG A 343 -14.41 13.34 13.90
C ARG A 343 -15.03 12.35 12.93
N GLN A 344 -14.54 11.11 12.98
CA GLN A 344 -15.01 10.05 12.10
C GLN A 344 -15.88 9.07 12.90
N GLY A 345 -17.19 9.14 12.70
CA GLY A 345 -18.18 8.33 13.42
C GLY A 345 -18.14 6.85 13.07
N ASN A 346 -17.78 6.49 11.82
CA ASN A 346 -17.51 5.10 11.48
C ASN A 346 -16.06 4.73 11.85
N THR A 347 -15.88 4.21 13.06
CA THR A 347 -14.58 3.79 13.60
C THR A 347 -14.01 2.52 12.95
N LEU A 348 -14.78 1.81 12.10
CA LEU A 348 -14.31 0.66 11.33
C LEU A 348 -13.73 1.06 9.96
N ALA A 349 -14.09 2.23 9.43
CA ALA A 349 -13.55 2.71 8.16
C ALA A 349 -12.06 3.09 8.28
N SER A 350 -11.19 2.15 7.89
CA SER A 350 -9.74 2.35 7.87
C SER A 350 -9.27 3.07 6.60
N ARG A 351 -7.96 3.21 6.45
CA ARG A 351 -7.32 3.67 5.20
C ARG A 351 -7.76 2.86 3.97
N LYS A 352 -8.21 1.60 4.15
CA LYS A 352 -8.81 0.76 3.09
C LYS A 352 -10.10 1.32 2.49
N MET A 353 -10.87 2.11 3.24
CA MET A 353 -12.08 2.78 2.74
C MET A 353 -11.74 4.11 2.06
N ILE A 354 -10.80 4.86 2.64
CA ILE A 354 -10.40 6.19 2.12
C ILE A 354 -9.57 6.11 0.83
N LEU A 355 -8.71 5.09 0.65
CA LEU A 355 -7.90 4.99 -0.57
C LEU A 355 -8.76 4.83 -1.85
N PRO A 356 -9.72 3.89 -1.94
CA PRO A 356 -10.60 3.78 -3.11
C PRO A 356 -11.45 5.05 -3.35
N LEU A 357 -11.95 5.70 -2.29
CA LEU A 357 -12.67 6.98 -2.41
C LEU A 357 -11.80 8.09 -3.01
N LEU A 358 -10.52 8.17 -2.61
CA LEU A 358 -9.59 9.14 -3.18
C LEU A 358 -9.16 8.77 -4.61
N GLU A 359 -9.09 7.50 -4.95
CA GLU A 359 -8.86 7.02 -6.33
C GLU A 359 -10.06 7.33 -7.23
N GLU A 360 -11.29 7.17 -6.75
CA GLU A 360 -12.53 7.57 -7.43
C GLU A 360 -12.58 9.10 -7.64
N TYR A 361 -12.28 9.90 -6.61
CA TYR A 361 -12.16 11.34 -6.72
C TYR A 361 -11.15 11.76 -7.79
N LEU A 362 -9.97 11.12 -7.83
CA LEU A 362 -8.92 11.39 -8.81
C LEU A 362 -9.32 10.99 -10.23
N ALA A 363 -10.06 9.90 -10.42
CA ALA A 363 -10.62 9.51 -11.71
C ALA A 363 -11.74 10.46 -12.18
N GLY A 364 -12.59 10.93 -11.26
CA GLY A 364 -13.59 11.95 -11.54
C GLY A 364 -12.96 13.28 -11.99
N TYR A 365 -11.80 13.64 -11.43
CA TYR A 365 -11.09 14.87 -11.76
C TYR A 365 -10.62 14.94 -13.22
N GLU A 366 -10.05 13.86 -13.76
CA GLU A 366 -9.54 13.84 -15.16
C GLU A 366 -10.67 14.01 -16.18
N ASN A 367 -11.86 13.45 -15.90
CA ASN A 367 -13.05 13.59 -16.75
C ASN A 367 -13.58 15.05 -16.85
N VAL A 368 -13.19 15.94 -15.93
CA VAL A 368 -13.53 17.37 -15.97
C VAL A 368 -12.48 18.16 -16.78
N THR A 369 -11.21 17.75 -16.77
CA THR A 369 -10.13 18.44 -17.50
C THR A 369 -10.03 18.03 -18.97
N GLU A 370 -10.50 16.85 -19.37
CA GLU A 370 -10.42 16.36 -20.76
C GLU A 370 -11.56 16.83 -21.71
N GLN A 371 -12.33 17.87 -21.38
CA GLN A 371 -13.33 18.46 -22.31
C GLN A 371 -12.81 19.72 -23.04
N PRO A 372 -12.22 19.61 -24.25
CA PRO A 372 -11.96 20.77 -25.10
C PRO A 372 -13.30 21.39 -25.54
N GLY A 373 -13.47 22.69 -25.23
CA GLY A 373 -14.78 23.34 -25.26
C GLY A 373 -15.50 23.35 -26.61
N ASN A 374 -16.76 22.93 -26.64
CA ASN A 374 -17.62 23.00 -27.83
C ASN A 374 -19.10 23.26 -27.51
N THR A 375 -19.43 24.47 -27.04
CA THR A 375 -20.82 24.94 -26.83
C THR A 375 -21.18 26.08 -27.80
N LYS A 376 -21.19 25.78 -29.11
CA LYS A 376 -21.67 26.71 -30.15
C LYS A 376 -23.20 26.89 -30.13
N GLY A 377 -23.65 27.70 -29.17
CA GLY A 377 -24.77 28.66 -29.19
C GLY A 377 -26.11 28.35 -29.88
N ARG A 378 -27.20 28.72 -29.19
CA ARG A 378 -28.42 29.21 -29.85
C ARG A 378 -29.13 30.28 -28.98
N PRO A 379 -29.46 31.49 -29.50
CA PRO A 379 -30.04 32.57 -28.70
C PRO A 379 -31.55 32.81 -28.96
N SER A 380 -32.34 32.91 -27.88
CA SER A 380 -33.71 33.50 -27.78
C SER A 380 -34.32 33.18 -26.41
N GLU A 381 -35.10 34.00 -25.70
CA GLU A 381 -35.45 35.42 -25.87
C GLU A 381 -35.99 35.99 -24.53
N LEU A 382 -35.95 37.32 -24.40
CA LEU A 382 -36.75 38.20 -23.52
C LEU A 382 -37.60 37.62 -22.37
N SER A 383 -37.38 38.16 -21.16
CA SER A 383 -38.40 39.02 -20.53
C SER A 383 -37.74 40.09 -19.64
N ASN A 384 -38.34 41.28 -19.59
CA ASN A 384 -37.80 42.42 -18.83
C ASN A 384 -38.35 42.40 -17.40
N HIS A 385 -37.52 42.78 -16.43
CA HIS A 385 -37.92 43.83 -15.49
C HIS A 385 -36.76 44.79 -15.25
N ARG A 386 -37.02 46.08 -15.47
CA ARG A 386 -36.18 47.17 -14.96
C ARG A 386 -36.83 47.68 -13.68
N ASP A 387 -36.01 48.08 -12.72
CA ASP A 387 -36.21 49.40 -12.12
C ASP A 387 -34.85 50.08 -11.91
N ARG A 388 -34.86 51.40 -11.74
CA ARG A 388 -33.66 52.25 -11.76
C ARG A 388 -33.53 53.08 -10.49
N ASN A 389 -32.29 53.19 -9.99
CA ASN A 389 -31.57 54.41 -9.55
C ASN A 389 -30.57 54.06 -8.43
N SER A 390 -29.37 54.66 -8.35
CA SER A 390 -28.72 55.65 -9.22
C SER A 390 -27.18 55.63 -9.10
N SER A 391 -26.51 56.06 -10.18
CA SER A 391 -25.13 56.59 -10.31
C SER A 391 -24.47 57.18 -9.05
N THR A 392 -23.14 57.19 -8.89
CA THR A 392 -22.02 57.43 -9.84
C THR A 392 -20.83 56.46 -9.62
N ASN A 393 -20.09 55.96 -10.63
CA ASN A 393 -18.98 56.61 -11.39
C ASN A 393 -17.87 57.18 -10.46
N GLU A 394 -16.56 56.95 -10.64
CA GLU A 394 -15.70 56.67 -11.82
C GLU A 394 -14.52 55.71 -11.44
N ASP A 395 -13.60 55.26 -12.32
CA ASP A 395 -13.74 54.51 -13.60
C ASP A 395 -12.38 53.86 -14.00
N PHE A 396 -12.40 52.77 -14.79
CA PHE A 396 -11.29 52.10 -15.55
C PHE A 396 -9.84 52.00 -15.02
N ASN A 397 -9.33 50.75 -14.92
CA ASN A 397 -8.51 50.14 -15.98
C ASN A 397 -8.26 48.63 -15.74
N ASP A 398 -8.10 47.87 -16.82
CA ASP A 398 -7.78 46.43 -16.81
C ASP A 398 -6.30 46.15 -16.50
N PHE A 399 -5.99 44.96 -15.96
CA PHE A 399 -4.68 44.31 -16.18
C PHE A 399 -4.72 42.79 -15.96
N ASP A 400 -4.45 42.02 -17.03
CA ASP A 400 -4.19 40.58 -16.99
C ASP A 400 -2.70 40.31 -16.67
N PRO A 401 -2.34 39.33 -15.81
CA PRO A 401 -0.95 38.97 -15.54
C PRO A 401 -0.58 37.55 -16.07
N PHE A 402 -0.68 37.34 -17.38
CA PHE A 402 -0.07 36.18 -18.06
C PHE A 402 0.67 36.61 -19.35
N GLU A 403 1.88 37.15 -19.19
CA GLU A 403 2.86 37.22 -20.28
C GLU A 403 4.25 36.74 -19.86
N SER A 404 4.99 36.26 -20.85
CA SER A 404 6.33 35.66 -20.73
C SER A 404 7.42 36.68 -20.46
N VAL A 405 8.39 36.32 -19.61
CA VAL A 405 9.68 37.04 -19.51
C VAL A 405 10.69 36.36 -20.43
N ASP A 406 11.20 37.10 -21.42
CA ASP A 406 12.13 36.58 -22.43
C ASP A 406 13.62 36.72 -22.00
N SER A 407 14.44 35.90 -22.66
CA SER A 407 15.89 35.78 -22.67
C SER A 407 16.73 37.02 -22.26
N VAL A 408 17.55 36.85 -21.23
CA VAL A 408 18.69 37.76 -20.93
C VAL A 408 19.97 37.19 -21.53
N VAL A 409 20.57 37.92 -22.47
CA VAL A 409 21.87 37.60 -23.08
C VAL A 409 23.01 37.97 -22.13
N PHE A 410 24.00 37.07 -21.97
CA PHE A 410 25.27 37.40 -21.33
C PHE A 410 26.46 36.96 -22.18
N THR A 411 27.39 37.88 -22.43
CA THR A 411 28.59 37.67 -23.26
C THR A 411 29.81 37.27 -22.41
N PRO A 412 30.64 36.32 -22.86
CA PRO A 412 31.87 35.95 -22.16
C PRO A 412 33.05 36.89 -22.53
N PRO A 413 33.95 37.22 -21.59
CA PRO A 413 35.18 37.95 -21.88
C PRO A 413 36.36 37.02 -22.23
N ASN A 414 37.19 37.44 -23.18
CA ASN A 414 38.57 36.95 -23.33
C ASN A 414 39.42 37.42 -22.13
N GLY A 415 40.54 36.79 -21.72
CA GLY A 415 41.27 35.64 -22.25
C GLY A 415 42.78 35.88 -22.15
N ILE A 416 43.57 34.97 -21.54
CA ILE A 416 45.03 35.10 -21.36
C ILE A 416 45.74 33.76 -21.60
N THR A 417 46.94 33.81 -22.17
CA THR A 417 47.82 32.66 -22.52
C THR A 417 49.14 32.74 -21.72
N VAL A 418 50.04 31.74 -21.62
CA VAL A 418 50.28 30.52 -22.41
C VAL A 418 51.13 29.51 -21.60
N SER A 419 51.14 28.22 -21.95
CA SER A 419 52.40 27.51 -22.33
C SER A 419 52.18 26.04 -22.73
N SER A 420 53.12 25.49 -23.50
CA SER A 420 53.01 24.20 -24.22
C SER A 420 54.22 23.28 -24.03
N SER A 421 54.01 21.96 -23.98
CA SER A 421 54.96 20.86 -24.29
C SER A 421 54.24 19.50 -24.21
N GLY A 422 54.44 18.48 -25.06
CA GLY A 422 55.16 18.40 -26.34
C GLY A 422 55.43 16.94 -26.80
N ASN A 423 55.26 16.64 -28.11
CA ASN A 423 55.72 15.45 -28.87
C ASN A 423 55.11 14.05 -28.53
N PHE A 424 54.34 13.45 -29.46
CA PHE A 424 54.71 12.36 -30.42
C PHE A 424 54.56 10.92 -29.86
N LEU A 425 54.24 9.85 -30.62
CA LEU A 425 53.89 9.66 -32.05
C LEU A 425 52.39 9.20 -32.17
N GLY A 426 51.79 8.51 -33.17
CA GLY A 426 52.20 7.69 -34.33
C GLY A 426 52.31 6.19 -33.97
N VAL A 427 51.81 5.20 -34.73
CA VAL A 427 51.19 5.10 -36.08
C VAL A 427 50.18 3.90 -36.05
N GLY A 428 49.06 3.81 -36.80
CA GLY A 428 48.53 4.67 -37.86
C GLY A 428 47.12 4.25 -38.37
N ASP A 429 47.05 3.60 -39.54
CA ASP A 429 45.86 3.48 -40.44
C ASP A 429 45.76 2.03 -41.05
N PRO A 430 44.71 1.57 -41.80
CA PRO A 430 44.03 2.31 -42.90
C PRO A 430 42.50 2.10 -43.20
N LEU A 431 41.84 3.19 -43.63
CA LEU A 431 40.83 3.28 -44.74
C LEU A 431 39.40 2.66 -44.56
N SER A 432 38.30 3.19 -45.14
CA SER A 432 38.05 4.44 -45.92
C SER A 432 36.55 4.74 -46.26
N LEU A 433 36.29 5.93 -46.85
CA LEU A 433 35.19 6.32 -47.78
C LEU A 433 33.80 6.73 -47.17
N PRO A 434 32.98 7.58 -47.86
CA PRO A 434 32.75 8.93 -47.33
C PRO A 434 31.31 9.52 -47.36
N LEU A 435 31.24 10.83 -47.05
CA LEU A 435 30.15 11.81 -47.04
C LEU A 435 29.01 11.65 -48.08
N SER A 436 27.78 12.01 -47.68
CA SER A 436 27.19 13.34 -48.00
C SER A 436 25.82 13.54 -47.34
N SER A 437 25.27 14.76 -47.40
CA SER A 437 24.09 15.21 -46.65
C SER A 437 23.03 15.86 -47.56
N GLN A 438 21.74 15.72 -47.21
CA GLN A 438 20.82 16.84 -46.92
C GLN A 438 19.34 16.41 -46.75
N ASN A 439 18.59 17.26 -46.03
CA ASN A 439 17.14 17.49 -46.07
C ASN A 439 16.17 16.30 -45.89
N SER A 440 15.44 16.32 -44.77
CA SER A 440 14.21 15.55 -44.55
C SER A 440 13.02 16.49 -44.35
N SER A 441 11.85 16.13 -44.89
CA SER A 441 10.61 16.87 -44.69
C SER A 441 9.38 15.96 -44.74
N ASN A 442 8.59 15.97 -43.66
CA ASN A 442 7.18 15.62 -43.54
C ASN A 442 6.67 14.18 -43.83
N GLN A 443 5.95 13.68 -42.81
CA GLN A 443 4.68 12.90 -42.85
C GLN A 443 4.69 11.36 -43.04
N ASN A 444 4.40 10.69 -41.91
CA ASN A 444 3.34 9.68 -41.67
C ASN A 444 3.07 8.54 -42.67
N SER A 445 3.30 7.28 -42.24
CA SER A 445 2.28 6.21 -42.27
C SER A 445 2.66 5.00 -41.40
N CYS A 446 1.66 4.21 -40.97
CA CYS A 446 1.78 3.02 -40.10
C CYS A 446 2.17 1.73 -40.87
N PRO A 447 2.48 0.59 -40.20
CA PRO A 447 3.44 -0.40 -40.72
C PRO A 447 2.87 -1.53 -41.59
N TYR A 448 3.79 -2.26 -42.24
CA TYR A 448 3.56 -3.43 -43.10
C TYR A 448 4.20 -4.69 -42.51
N THR A 449 3.55 -5.85 -42.64
CA THR A 449 4.03 -7.14 -42.12
C THR A 449 4.46 -8.06 -43.27
N PRO A 450 5.70 -8.58 -43.30
CA PRO A 450 6.18 -9.41 -44.40
C PRO A 450 5.74 -10.89 -44.30
N GLN A 451 5.56 -11.53 -45.45
CA GLN A 451 5.38 -12.98 -45.60
C GLN A 451 6.66 -13.67 -46.10
N ASN A 452 6.88 -14.89 -45.64
CA ASN A 452 7.51 -16.07 -46.29
C ASN A 452 8.05 -16.96 -45.16
N SER A 453 7.63 -18.21 -44.94
CA SER A 453 7.23 -19.31 -45.85
C SER A 453 8.40 -19.88 -46.64
N TYR A 454 8.99 -20.94 -46.09
CA TYR A 454 9.64 -22.00 -46.84
C TYR A 454 9.06 -23.33 -46.32
N ALA A 455 8.91 -24.32 -47.20
CA ALA A 455 8.35 -25.62 -46.86
C ALA A 455 9.24 -26.73 -47.45
N ASP A 456 9.26 -27.87 -46.78
CA ASP A 456 9.79 -29.12 -47.33
C ASP A 456 8.85 -30.27 -46.94
N SER A 457 8.93 -31.39 -47.66
CA SER A 457 7.84 -32.36 -47.81
C SER A 457 8.14 -33.77 -47.29
N ASP A 458 7.08 -34.58 -47.26
CA ASP A 458 7.06 -36.04 -47.09
C ASP A 458 7.50 -36.62 -45.74
N PHE A 459 6.50 -36.85 -44.88
CA PHE A 459 6.36 -38.17 -44.24
C PHE A 459 4.89 -38.63 -44.23
N GLY A 460 4.68 -39.93 -44.43
CA GLY A 460 3.40 -40.52 -44.83
C GLY A 460 2.38 -40.76 -43.72
N ALA A 461 1.12 -40.81 -44.14
CA ALA A 461 -0.10 -40.98 -43.35
C ALA A 461 -0.15 -42.19 -42.38
N GLU A 462 -0.84 -41.99 -41.25
CA GLU A 462 -1.89 -42.92 -40.81
C GLU A 462 -3.03 -42.15 -40.09
N ALA A 463 -4.19 -42.79 -39.89
CA ALA A 463 -5.48 -42.09 -39.89
C ALA A 463 -6.02 -41.63 -38.52
N PHE A 464 -6.52 -40.38 -38.46
CA PHE A 464 -7.62 -39.96 -37.57
C PHE A 464 -8.54 -38.91 -38.26
N PRO A 465 -9.84 -38.85 -37.93
CA PRO A 465 -10.81 -38.01 -38.65
C PRO A 465 -10.74 -36.53 -38.25
N LYS A 466 -11.03 -35.64 -39.21
CA LYS A 466 -11.12 -34.19 -38.99
C LYS A 466 -12.24 -33.83 -38.01
N GLN A 467 -11.89 -33.59 -36.74
CA GLN A 467 -12.76 -32.84 -35.84
C GLN A 467 -12.73 -31.36 -36.23
N LEU A 468 -13.87 -30.81 -36.65
CA LEU A 468 -14.05 -29.36 -36.69
C LEU A 468 -14.05 -28.85 -35.24
N LEU A 469 -13.24 -27.83 -34.94
CA LEU A 469 -13.37 -27.09 -33.69
C LEU A 469 -14.75 -26.42 -33.66
N PRO A 470 -15.58 -26.65 -32.61
CA PRO A 470 -16.91 -26.08 -32.55
C PRO A 470 -16.84 -24.56 -32.37
N SER A 471 -17.62 -23.82 -33.15
CA SER A 471 -17.80 -22.38 -32.94
C SER A 471 -18.37 -22.10 -31.56
N PHE A 472 -17.78 -21.13 -30.86
CA PHE A 472 -18.17 -20.69 -29.51
C PHE A 472 -19.62 -20.14 -29.44
N ASN A 473 -20.24 -19.83 -30.58
CA ASN A 473 -21.64 -19.37 -30.66
C ASN A 473 -22.61 -20.46 -31.12
N SER A 474 -22.28 -21.74 -30.93
CA SER A 474 -23.18 -22.85 -31.27
C SER A 474 -24.35 -22.98 -30.28
N ARG A 475 -25.59 -23.05 -30.80
CA ARG A 475 -26.83 -23.15 -30.01
C ARG A 475 -26.83 -24.32 -29.02
N GLU A 476 -26.24 -25.44 -29.43
CA GLU A 476 -26.08 -26.66 -28.61
C GLU A 476 -25.16 -26.45 -27.39
N MET A 477 -24.23 -25.50 -27.43
CA MET A 477 -23.40 -25.14 -26.27
C MET A 477 -24.18 -24.26 -25.28
N MET A 478 -24.98 -23.31 -25.76
CA MET A 478 -25.87 -22.50 -24.93
C MET A 478 -26.90 -23.36 -24.19
N GLU A 479 -27.54 -24.30 -24.89
CA GLU A 479 -28.51 -25.23 -24.31
C GLU A 479 -27.88 -26.12 -23.22
N LYS A 480 -26.61 -26.55 -23.39
CA LYS A 480 -25.85 -27.28 -22.36
C LYS A 480 -25.45 -26.39 -21.17
N ILE A 481 -25.28 -25.09 -21.37
CA ILE A 481 -25.05 -24.11 -20.28
C ILE A 481 -26.35 -23.89 -19.49
N GLU A 482 -27.49 -23.77 -20.16
CA GLU A 482 -28.81 -23.63 -19.51
C GLU A 482 -29.20 -24.90 -18.73
N ILE A 483 -28.97 -26.09 -19.28
CA ILE A 483 -29.16 -27.36 -18.56
C ILE A 483 -28.23 -27.46 -17.33
N LYS A 484 -27.00 -26.94 -17.39
CA LYS A 484 -26.12 -26.84 -16.20
C LYS A 484 -26.62 -25.82 -15.18
N ARG A 485 -27.11 -24.65 -15.61
CA ARG A 485 -27.72 -23.64 -14.71
C ARG A 485 -28.98 -24.18 -14.02
N GLY A 486 -29.85 -24.88 -14.75
CA GLY A 486 -31.04 -25.52 -14.20
C GLY A 486 -30.72 -26.54 -13.10
N LYS A 487 -29.61 -27.28 -13.23
CA LYS A 487 -29.15 -28.25 -12.21
C LYS A 487 -28.50 -27.61 -10.97
N LEU A 488 -28.30 -26.29 -10.94
CA LEU A 488 -27.78 -25.56 -9.78
C LEU A 488 -28.87 -24.84 -8.98
N ARG A 489 -30.08 -24.67 -9.53
CA ARG A 489 -31.26 -24.13 -8.82
C ARG A 489 -31.89 -25.17 -7.88
N GLY A 490 -31.11 -25.62 -6.90
CA GLY A 490 -31.56 -26.53 -5.82
C GLY A 490 -31.73 -25.84 -4.46
N TYR A 491 -31.17 -24.64 -4.28
CA TYR A 491 -31.18 -23.88 -3.02
C TYR A 491 -31.22 -22.37 -3.31
N ASP A 492 -32.40 -21.86 -3.68
CA ASP A 492 -32.70 -20.43 -3.69
C ASP A 492 -33.92 -20.20 -2.80
N GLY A 493 -33.71 -19.66 -1.59
CA GLY A 493 -34.71 -18.85 -0.90
C GLY A 493 -34.52 -17.41 -1.33
N GLU A 494 -35.59 -16.67 -1.62
CA GLU A 494 -35.48 -15.37 -2.31
C GLU A 494 -34.72 -14.32 -1.48
N VAL A 495 -33.57 -13.89 -1.99
CA VAL A 495 -32.85 -12.68 -1.58
C VAL A 495 -32.46 -11.92 -2.84
N ALA A 496 -32.70 -10.60 -2.87
CA ALA A 496 -32.37 -9.77 -4.03
C ALA A 496 -30.84 -9.64 -4.20
N GLN A 497 -30.36 -9.73 -5.44
CA GLN A 497 -28.94 -9.50 -5.73
C GLN A 497 -28.65 -7.99 -5.81
N GLU A 498 -28.10 -7.43 -4.74
CA GLU A 498 -27.29 -6.21 -4.85
C GLU A 498 -25.91 -6.54 -5.42
N ASN A 499 -25.44 -5.73 -6.37
CA ASN A 499 -24.17 -5.94 -7.05
C ASN A 499 -23.01 -5.33 -6.24
N TYR A 500 -22.46 -6.11 -5.30
CA TYR A 500 -21.16 -5.81 -4.68
C TYR A 500 -20.18 -6.98 -4.88
N PRO A 501 -18.90 -6.72 -5.23
CA PRO A 501 -17.88 -7.75 -5.35
C PRO A 501 -17.46 -8.23 -3.95
N PHE A 502 -18.18 -9.22 -3.42
CA PHE A 502 -17.91 -9.83 -2.12
C PHE A 502 -16.47 -10.37 -2.06
N THR A 503 -15.60 -9.67 -1.33
CA THR A 503 -14.16 -9.96 -1.26
C THR A 503 -13.76 -10.28 0.18
N PRO A 504 -13.14 -11.45 0.48
CA PRO A 504 -12.89 -11.88 1.85
C PRO A 504 -11.92 -10.97 2.65
N LYS A 505 -12.11 -10.94 3.98
CA LYS A 505 -11.34 -10.08 4.92
C LYS A 505 -9.81 -10.26 4.83
N ASN A 506 -9.33 -11.46 4.54
CA ASN A 506 -7.92 -11.87 4.67
C ASN A 506 -7.14 -11.73 3.35
N SER A 507 -7.21 -10.58 2.68
CA SER A 507 -6.50 -10.36 1.40
C SER A 507 -6.00 -8.93 1.19
N PHE A 508 -6.05 -8.07 2.22
CA PHE A 508 -5.63 -6.67 2.11
C PHE A 508 -4.89 -6.21 3.37
N VAL A 509 -3.78 -5.50 3.17
CA VAL A 509 -2.98 -4.88 4.23
C VAL A 509 -3.78 -3.75 4.89
N ASP A 510 -4.01 -3.86 6.20
CA ASP A 510 -4.59 -2.79 7.02
C ASP A 510 -3.61 -1.60 7.17
N SER A 511 -4.01 -0.48 7.79
CA SER A 511 -2.97 0.38 8.36
C SER A 511 -2.34 -0.32 9.55
N SER A 512 -1.08 0.01 9.85
CA SER A 512 -0.25 -0.65 10.86
C SER A 512 -0.89 -0.66 12.27
N PHE A 513 -1.89 0.20 12.48
CA PHE A 513 -2.56 0.45 13.75
C PHE A 513 -4.01 -0.13 13.81
N ASP A 514 -4.61 -0.51 12.68
CA ASP A 514 -6.03 -0.92 12.63
C ASP A 514 -6.28 -2.34 13.14
N SER A 515 -5.36 -3.28 12.88
CA SER A 515 -5.52 -4.69 13.29
C SER A 515 -5.63 -4.84 14.81
N TYR A 516 -4.83 -4.07 15.54
CA TYR A 516 -4.89 -3.98 16.99
C TYR A 516 -6.22 -3.40 17.49
N ALA A 517 -6.68 -2.30 16.85
CA ALA A 517 -7.95 -1.68 17.19
C ALA A 517 -9.15 -2.62 16.96
N ALA A 518 -9.10 -3.48 15.94
CA ALA A 518 -10.14 -4.47 15.67
C ALA A 518 -10.22 -5.59 16.73
N ALA A 519 -9.09 -6.00 17.32
CA ALA A 519 -9.06 -7.01 18.38
C ALA A 519 -9.39 -6.44 19.77
N VAL A 520 -8.93 -5.23 20.07
CA VAL A 520 -9.20 -4.55 21.35
C VAL A 520 -10.60 -3.92 21.39
N ALA A 521 -11.26 -3.71 20.24
CA ALA A 521 -12.66 -3.34 20.17
C ALA A 521 -13.54 -4.45 20.77
N LEU A 522 -13.92 -4.24 22.04
CA LEU A 522 -14.84 -5.12 22.76
C LEU A 522 -16.16 -5.23 21.99
N ASP A 523 -16.40 -6.43 21.48
CA ASP A 523 -17.66 -6.87 20.91
C ASP A 523 -18.06 -6.20 19.58
N SER A 524 -17.22 -6.41 18.58
CA SER A 524 -17.53 -6.16 17.16
C SER A 524 -18.84 -6.84 16.72
N ASP A 525 -19.22 -7.96 17.33
CA ASP A 525 -20.47 -8.67 17.01
C ASP A 525 -21.70 -7.92 17.51
N THR A 526 -21.76 -7.39 18.75
CA THR A 526 -22.88 -6.51 19.13
C THR A 526 -22.83 -5.13 18.49
N LEU A 527 -21.67 -4.67 17.98
CA LEU A 527 -21.62 -3.49 17.10
C LEU A 527 -22.23 -3.77 15.72
N LEU A 528 -21.95 -4.93 15.12
CA LEU A 528 -22.60 -5.41 13.89
C LEU A 528 -24.11 -5.66 14.11
N GLN A 529 -24.48 -6.24 15.25
CA GLN A 529 -25.88 -6.48 15.61
C GLN A 529 -26.64 -5.16 15.75
N LYS A 530 -26.08 -4.17 16.47
CA LYS A 530 -26.65 -2.82 16.55
C LYS A 530 -26.66 -2.09 15.21
N TRP A 531 -25.69 -2.33 14.33
CA TRP A 531 -25.69 -1.75 12.98
C TRP A 531 -26.86 -2.32 12.14
N ASN A 532 -27.08 -3.63 12.20
CA ASN A 532 -28.23 -4.30 11.56
C ASN A 532 -29.58 -3.87 12.18
N GLU A 533 -29.65 -3.70 13.50
CA GLU A 533 -30.85 -3.21 14.19
C GLU A 533 -31.19 -1.76 13.79
N ASN A 534 -30.18 -0.88 13.64
CA ASN A 534 -30.40 0.48 13.16
C ASN A 534 -30.83 0.54 11.69
N GLN A 535 -30.29 -0.33 10.82
CA GLN A 535 -30.76 -0.50 9.44
C GLN A 535 -32.25 -0.90 9.40
N ALA A 536 -32.63 -1.89 10.22
CA ALA A 536 -34.02 -2.36 10.32
C ALA A 536 -34.99 -1.28 10.83
N HIS A 537 -34.54 -0.40 11.72
CA HIS A 537 -35.37 0.72 12.20
C HIS A 537 -35.59 1.80 11.13
N SER A 538 -34.56 2.20 10.36
CA SER A 538 -34.75 3.15 9.25
C SER A 538 -35.70 2.64 8.17
N ASP A 539 -35.73 1.33 7.93
CA ASP A 539 -36.57 0.73 6.90
C ASP A 539 -38.04 0.50 7.35
N MET A 540 -38.32 0.60 8.66
CA MET A 540 -39.69 0.63 9.19
C MET A 540 -40.33 2.02 9.09
N ASP A 541 -39.61 3.09 9.47
CA ASP A 541 -40.13 4.45 9.40
C ASP A 541 -40.46 4.88 7.95
N ALA A 542 -39.70 4.37 6.97
CA ALA A 542 -39.94 4.58 5.54
C ALA A 542 -41.26 3.98 5.01
N ARG A 543 -41.93 3.10 5.77
CA ARG A 543 -43.18 2.42 5.36
C ARG A 543 -44.40 2.81 6.20
N GLY A 544 -44.26 3.79 7.11
CA GLY A 544 -45.26 4.16 8.11
C GLY A 544 -46.31 5.22 7.73
N CYS A 545 -46.51 5.54 6.45
CA CYS A 545 -47.36 6.67 6.02
C CYS A 545 -48.49 6.31 5.04
N THR A 546 -49.66 5.88 5.55
CA THR A 546 -51.00 6.27 5.03
C THR A 546 -52.12 5.84 5.98
N ASN A 547 -53.02 6.78 6.32
CA ASN A 547 -54.37 6.58 6.89
C ASN A 547 -54.50 5.88 8.27
N GLY A 548 -55.28 6.36 9.25
CA GLY A 548 -56.04 7.62 9.32
C GLY A 548 -57.01 7.66 10.52
N THR A 549 -57.39 8.89 10.91
CA THR A 549 -58.65 9.27 11.62
C THR A 549 -59.07 8.57 12.94
N ASP A 550 -58.90 9.33 14.03
CA ASP A 550 -59.99 9.84 14.91
C ASP A 550 -60.18 9.26 16.36
N ASN A 551 -60.67 10.15 17.24
CA ASN A 551 -61.20 10.00 18.61
C ASN A 551 -60.35 9.43 19.78
N GLY A 552 -60.08 10.31 20.76
CA GLY A 552 -60.68 10.11 22.10
C GLY A 552 -59.80 10.05 23.37
N ALA A 553 -60.21 10.86 24.36
CA ALA A 553 -60.07 10.65 25.82
C ALA A 553 -58.69 10.68 26.55
N LYS A 554 -58.58 11.63 27.49
CA LYS A 554 -57.92 11.51 28.82
C LYS A 554 -58.82 10.66 29.76
N PRO A 555 -58.39 10.10 30.94
CA PRO A 555 -57.48 10.72 31.94
C PRO A 555 -56.50 9.72 32.66
N GLU A 556 -55.44 10.14 33.37
CA GLU A 556 -55.25 10.46 34.83
C GLU A 556 -54.41 9.45 35.65
N GLU A 557 -53.50 10.01 36.45
CA GLU A 557 -52.89 9.59 37.74
C GLU A 557 -52.24 8.21 38.05
N ASN A 558 -51.31 8.27 39.03
CA ASN A 558 -50.65 7.20 39.81
C ASN A 558 -49.55 6.38 39.09
N GLY A 559 -48.46 5.97 39.75
CA GLY A 559 -48.02 6.21 41.14
C GLY A 559 -46.67 5.55 41.50
N ASP A 560 -46.31 5.59 42.77
CA ASP A 560 -45.27 4.81 43.48
C ASP A 560 -43.77 4.92 43.09
N ASP A 561 -43.14 5.94 43.70
CA ASP A 561 -41.83 5.95 44.37
C ASP A 561 -41.17 4.57 44.67
N LYS A 562 -39.86 4.46 44.40
CA LYS A 562 -38.96 3.62 45.21
C LYS A 562 -37.51 4.14 45.29
N ARG A 563 -37.27 4.94 46.33
CA ARG A 563 -35.96 5.38 46.87
C ARG A 563 -34.93 4.26 47.17
N LEU A 564 -33.66 4.59 46.88
CA LEU A 564 -32.43 4.21 47.63
C LEU A 564 -32.06 2.70 47.67
N VAL A 565 -30.82 2.25 47.94
CA VAL A 565 -29.55 2.90 48.39
C VAL A 565 -28.39 2.36 47.51
N VAL A 566 -27.34 3.15 47.27
CA VAL A 566 -25.99 2.64 46.94
C VAL A 566 -25.01 3.13 48.00
N LYS A 567 -24.03 2.31 48.35
CA LYS A 567 -22.98 2.57 49.33
C LYS A 567 -21.67 1.96 48.87
#